data_AF-A0A7H8NH08-F1
#
_entry.id   AF-A0A7H8NH08-F1
#
_cell.length_a   1.000
_cell.length_b   1.000
_cell.length_c   1.000
_cell.angle_alpha   90.00
_cell.angle_beta   90.00
_cell.angle_gamma   90.00
#
_symmetry.space_group_name_H-M   'P 1'
#
loop_
_entity.id
_entity.type
_entity.pdbx_description
1 polymer ?
#
loop_
_entity_poly.entity_id
_entity_poly.type
_entity_poly.pdbx_seq_one_letter_code
_entity_poly.pdbx_strand_id
1 'polypeptide(L)'
;MLGMPARAAEPVDDAFSPSEVAHAADIVLERALDVRLRQSRTVDPVFAQDLAGRLAALIEHGGKRLRTAFAHCGWQAAGGSGDPTAVLHTGAALELLQACALVHDDVMDESSHRRGAPAMHVELARQHWAAGMHGSARSFGTSAAVLVGDLALAWADDVLTETALNTPHGARLHAEWRAMRTEMVAGQYRDLYAQAARSSGVDEALEIAVLKSAQYTVARPLALGATLAGADDDVLDGLRTAGRCAGLAFQLRDDLVGAFGVPARTGKPADDDLRSRKLTYLLAVALRLADAAGDGNAAAALAPEADSGSAHAVERMRAALRRTGARDLVEAKIEELAGLSLRHFERTGAPPAARREFEALVRRATGGDPHHAEEVA
;
A
#
# COMPACT_ATOMS: atom_id res chain seq x y z
N MET A 1 14.57 57.28 25.60
CA MET A 1 14.12 55.91 25.93
C MET A 1 13.07 55.52 24.89
N LEU A 2 13.55 55.30 23.65
CA LEU A 2 13.60 53.99 22.97
C LEU A 2 12.19 53.44 22.66
N GLY A 3 11.72 53.79 21.46
CA GLY A 3 10.54 53.17 20.85
C GLY A 3 10.83 51.70 20.54
N MET A 4 9.94 50.83 21.01
CA MET A 4 9.97 49.41 20.70
C MET A 4 9.53 49.21 19.25
N PRO A 5 10.25 48.45 18.42
CA PRO A 5 9.79 48.11 17.09
C PRO A 5 8.64 47.12 17.19
N ALA A 6 7.61 47.31 16.37
CA ALA A 6 6.58 46.30 16.15
C ALA A 6 7.25 45.01 15.66
N ARG A 7 7.13 43.93 16.43
CA ARG A 7 7.49 42.58 15.98
C ARG A 7 6.61 42.25 14.79
N ALA A 8 7.21 42.10 13.61
CA ALA A 8 6.58 41.37 12.51
C ALA A 8 6.26 39.96 13.02
N ALA A 9 5.01 39.53 12.84
CA ALA A 9 4.63 38.15 13.08
C ALA A 9 5.47 37.27 12.15
N GLU A 10 6.28 36.38 12.74
CA GLU A 10 6.93 35.31 11.99
C GLU A 10 5.84 34.42 11.36
N PRO A 11 6.03 33.93 10.13
CA PRO A 11 5.11 32.94 9.58
C PRO A 11 5.19 31.71 10.48
N VAL A 12 4.06 31.33 11.07
CA VAL A 12 3.95 30.05 11.75
C VAL A 12 4.09 28.98 10.67
N ASP A 13 5.18 28.23 10.70
CA ASP A 13 5.45 27.08 9.82
C ASP A 13 4.53 25.92 10.29
N ASP A 14 3.22 26.06 10.07
CA ASP A 14 2.17 25.07 10.41
C ASP A 14 2.18 23.86 9.44
N ALA A 15 3.36 23.32 9.15
CA ALA A 15 3.49 22.07 8.41
C ALA A 15 3.38 20.89 9.40
N PHE A 16 2.30 20.12 9.32
CA PHE A 16 2.18 18.88 10.09
C PHE A 16 3.34 17.93 9.78
N SER A 17 3.95 17.35 10.80
CA SER A 17 4.85 16.22 10.64
C SER A 17 4.07 14.98 10.14
N PRO A 18 4.72 14.01 9.48
CA PRO A 18 4.07 12.78 9.04
C PRO A 18 3.35 12.00 10.16
N SER A 19 3.83 12.12 11.40
CA SER A 19 3.20 11.51 12.57
C SER A 19 1.91 12.23 12.97
N GLU A 20 1.85 13.55 12.87
CA GLU A 20 0.65 14.33 13.17
C GLU A 20 -0.42 14.13 12.10
N VAL A 21 -0.03 14.04 10.82
CA VAL A 21 -0.95 13.69 9.72
C VAL A 21 -1.54 12.30 9.95
N ALA A 22 -0.73 11.32 10.33
CA ALA A 22 -1.22 9.97 10.63
C ALA A 22 -2.21 9.98 11.80
N HIS A 23 -1.92 10.72 12.87
CA HIS A 23 -2.81 10.84 14.02
C HIS A 23 -4.13 11.55 13.67
N ALA A 24 -4.08 12.65 12.91
CA ALA A 24 -5.28 13.35 12.44
C ALA A 24 -6.13 12.48 11.51
N ALA A 25 -5.47 11.67 10.66
CA ALA A 25 -6.14 10.71 9.82
C ALA A 25 -6.83 9.60 10.63
N ASP A 26 -6.18 9.10 11.69
CA ASP A 26 -6.79 8.11 12.58
C ASP A 26 -8.06 8.68 13.25
N ILE A 27 -8.04 9.93 13.72
CA ILE A 27 -9.25 10.58 14.30
C ILE A 27 -10.39 10.67 13.28
N VAL A 28 -10.08 11.05 12.03
CA VAL A 28 -11.09 11.16 10.96
C VAL A 28 -11.64 9.78 10.59
N LEU A 29 -10.76 8.78 10.52
CA LEU A 29 -11.10 7.39 10.21
C LEU A 29 -11.96 6.77 11.31
N GLU A 30 -11.61 6.95 12.58
CA GLU A 30 -12.40 6.54 13.73
C GLU A 30 -13.82 7.11 13.66
N ARG A 31 -13.95 8.41 13.40
CA ARG A 31 -15.27 9.07 13.25
C ARG A 31 -16.07 8.50 12.08
N ALA A 32 -15.43 8.27 10.94
CA ALA A 32 -16.07 7.69 9.77
C ALA A 32 -16.56 6.26 10.07
N LEU A 33 -15.71 5.42 10.67
CA LEU A 33 -16.05 4.06 11.08
C LEU A 33 -17.18 4.04 12.10
N ASP A 34 -17.16 4.94 13.07
CA ASP A 34 -18.21 5.08 14.08
C ASP A 34 -19.60 5.32 13.48
N VAL A 35 -19.69 6.20 12.48
CA VAL A 35 -20.93 6.46 11.75
C VAL A 35 -21.39 5.18 11.04
N ARG A 36 -20.49 4.51 10.32
CA ARG A 36 -20.81 3.29 9.55
C ARG A 36 -21.18 2.11 10.45
N LEU A 37 -20.54 1.96 11.61
CA LEU A 37 -20.87 0.94 12.61
C LEU A 37 -22.25 1.17 13.22
N ARG A 38 -22.60 2.44 13.54
CA ARG A 38 -23.96 2.76 14.01
C ARG A 38 -25.01 2.43 12.96
N GLN A 39 -24.78 2.81 11.70
CA GLN A 39 -25.67 2.45 10.59
C GLN A 39 -25.80 0.92 10.43
N SER A 40 -24.68 0.19 10.48
CA SER A 40 -24.67 -1.27 10.36
C SER A 40 -25.53 -1.94 11.45
N ARG A 41 -25.46 -1.46 12.70
CA ARG A 41 -26.28 -1.97 13.83
C ARG A 41 -27.78 -1.75 13.62
N THR A 42 -28.16 -0.69 12.91
CA THR A 42 -29.58 -0.44 12.59
C THR A 42 -30.10 -1.33 11.47
N VAL A 43 -29.21 -1.81 10.59
CA VAL A 43 -29.57 -2.70 9.48
C VAL A 43 -29.70 -4.14 9.97
N ASP A 44 -28.65 -4.66 10.59
CA ASP A 44 -28.64 -6.02 11.14
C ASP A 44 -27.53 -6.18 12.20
N PRO A 45 -27.85 -6.63 13.42
CA PRO A 45 -26.85 -6.81 14.49
C PRO A 45 -25.77 -7.85 14.18
N VAL A 46 -26.10 -8.93 13.46
CA VAL A 46 -25.15 -10.01 13.15
C VAL A 46 -24.13 -9.49 12.15
N PHE A 47 -24.57 -8.88 11.05
CA PHE A 47 -23.74 -8.16 10.09
C PHE A 47 -22.85 -7.12 10.76
N ALA A 48 -23.42 -6.31 11.66
CA ALA A 48 -22.68 -5.27 12.36
C ALA A 48 -21.54 -5.83 13.22
N GLN A 49 -21.77 -6.96 13.88
CA GLN A 49 -20.77 -7.61 14.71
C GLN A 49 -19.74 -8.39 13.88
N ASP A 50 -20.21 -9.23 12.97
CA ASP A 50 -19.39 -10.25 12.30
C ASP A 50 -18.61 -9.70 11.12
N LEU A 51 -19.11 -8.66 10.43
CA LEU A 51 -18.43 -8.08 9.26
C LEU A 51 -17.94 -6.67 9.58
N ALA A 52 -18.87 -5.76 9.88
CA ALA A 52 -18.55 -4.33 10.04
C ALA A 52 -17.58 -4.08 11.21
N GLY A 53 -17.81 -4.71 12.37
CA GLY A 53 -16.94 -4.62 13.54
C GLY A 53 -15.55 -5.18 13.29
N ARG A 54 -15.43 -6.31 12.57
CA ARG A 54 -14.13 -6.90 12.21
C ARG A 54 -13.36 -6.05 11.22
N LEU A 55 -14.05 -5.44 10.26
CA LEU A 55 -13.46 -4.48 9.33
C LEU A 55 -12.90 -3.27 10.08
N ALA A 56 -13.67 -2.69 11.00
CA ALA A 56 -13.21 -1.58 11.83
C ALA A 56 -11.96 -1.97 12.64
N ALA A 57 -11.99 -3.13 13.32
CA ALA A 57 -10.85 -3.62 14.08
C ALA A 57 -9.59 -3.84 13.21
N LEU A 58 -9.73 -4.36 11.98
CA LEU A 58 -8.61 -4.52 11.04
C LEU A 58 -7.95 -3.17 10.72
N ILE A 59 -8.75 -2.13 10.60
CA ILE A 59 -8.31 -0.77 10.26
C ILE A 59 -7.67 -0.08 11.47
N GLU A 60 -8.27 -0.21 12.65
CA GLU A 60 -7.77 0.33 13.93
C GLU A 60 -6.46 -0.32 14.35
N HIS A 61 -6.31 -1.64 14.17
CA HIS A 61 -5.12 -2.40 14.54
C HIS A 61 -3.91 -2.21 13.61
N GLY A 62 -3.92 -1.24 12.68
CA GLY A 62 -2.65 -0.68 12.23
C GLY A 62 -2.59 -0.08 10.83
N GLY A 63 -1.34 0.17 10.43
CA GLY A 63 -0.95 0.75 9.16
C GLY A 63 0.01 1.91 9.39
N LYS A 64 1.02 2.08 8.51
CA LYS A 64 1.93 3.25 8.55
C LYS A 64 1.23 4.56 8.11
N ARG A 65 -0.05 4.48 7.73
CA ARG A 65 -0.88 5.52 7.09
C ARG A 65 -0.18 6.20 5.92
N LEU A 66 0.61 5.41 5.19
CA LEU A 66 1.53 5.92 4.17
C LEU A 66 0.77 6.58 3.01
N ARG A 67 -0.38 6.01 2.61
CA ARG A 67 -1.23 6.55 1.54
C ARG A 67 -1.82 7.90 1.93
N THR A 68 -2.33 8.01 3.16
CA THR A 68 -2.82 9.30 3.69
C THR A 68 -1.72 10.34 3.77
N ALA A 69 -0.52 9.96 4.22
CA ALA A 69 0.61 10.87 4.26
C ALA A 69 1.03 11.35 2.87
N PHE A 70 1.05 10.48 1.85
CA PHE A 70 1.28 10.90 0.47
C PHE A 70 0.16 11.80 -0.08
N ALA A 71 -1.11 11.55 0.28
CA ALA A 71 -2.19 12.45 -0.10
C ALA A 71 -2.03 13.85 0.51
N HIS A 72 -1.70 13.93 1.80
CA HIS A 72 -1.40 15.20 2.45
C HIS A 72 -0.20 15.92 1.80
N CYS A 73 0.90 15.21 1.58
CA CYS A 73 2.07 15.75 0.91
C CYS A 73 1.76 16.30 -0.49
N GLY A 74 0.91 15.60 -1.26
CA GLY A 74 0.42 16.07 -2.56
C GLY A 74 -0.42 17.35 -2.46
N TRP A 75 -1.30 17.44 -1.46
CA TRP A 75 -2.08 18.64 -1.17
C TRP A 75 -1.19 19.85 -0.86
N GLN A 76 -0.19 19.69 0.01
CA GLN A 76 0.78 20.74 0.30
C GLN A 76 1.65 21.10 -0.91
N ALA A 77 2.08 20.10 -1.70
CA ALA A 77 2.90 20.30 -2.89
C ALA A 77 2.22 21.23 -3.91
N ALA A 78 0.88 21.16 -3.98
CA ALA A 78 0.04 21.99 -4.83
C ALA A 78 -0.42 23.31 -4.18
N GLY A 79 0.14 23.69 -3.02
CA GLY A 79 -0.18 24.94 -2.33
C GLY A 79 -1.40 24.89 -1.41
N GLY A 80 -1.87 23.68 -1.08
CA GLY A 80 -2.90 23.47 -0.07
C GLY A 80 -2.52 24.12 1.26
N SER A 81 -3.43 24.92 1.81
CA SER A 81 -3.32 25.59 3.10
C SER A 81 -4.68 25.69 3.78
N GLY A 82 -4.70 25.90 5.09
CA GLY A 82 -5.94 26.00 5.86
C GLY A 82 -6.45 24.64 6.34
N ASP A 83 -7.76 24.41 6.22
CA ASP A 83 -8.43 23.22 6.77
C ASP A 83 -8.07 21.93 5.99
N PRO A 84 -7.35 20.96 6.60
CA PRO A 84 -6.97 19.71 5.94
C PRO A 84 -8.10 18.68 5.91
N THR A 85 -9.32 18.99 6.38
CA THR A 85 -10.42 18.03 6.52
C THR A 85 -10.71 17.23 5.25
N ALA A 86 -10.72 17.86 4.07
CA ALA A 86 -10.98 17.16 2.81
C ALA A 86 -9.88 16.13 2.45
N VAL A 87 -8.60 16.48 2.68
CA VAL A 87 -7.49 15.56 2.39
C VAL A 87 -7.42 14.44 3.43
N LEU A 88 -7.78 14.71 4.69
CA LEU A 88 -7.87 13.69 5.73
C LEU A 88 -9.02 12.70 5.47
N HIS A 89 -10.19 13.15 5.03
CA HIS A 89 -11.28 12.25 4.59
C HIS A 89 -10.88 11.42 3.37
N THR A 90 -10.17 12.01 2.41
CA THR A 90 -9.58 11.26 1.28
C THR A 90 -8.58 10.21 1.77
N GLY A 91 -7.78 10.52 2.79
CA GLY A 91 -6.92 9.58 3.49
C GLY A 91 -7.70 8.42 4.13
N ALA A 92 -8.79 8.71 4.84
CA ALA A 92 -9.66 7.69 5.42
C ALA A 92 -10.25 6.76 4.34
N ALA A 93 -10.68 7.31 3.19
CA ALA A 93 -11.12 6.52 2.04
C ALA A 93 -10.00 5.60 1.50
N LEU A 94 -8.76 6.10 1.42
CA LEU A 94 -7.60 5.30 1.00
C LEU A 94 -7.30 4.13 1.96
N GLU A 95 -7.46 4.33 3.27
CA GLU A 95 -7.25 3.28 4.27
C GLU A 95 -8.38 2.22 4.25
N LEU A 96 -9.63 2.63 3.97
CA LEU A 96 -10.74 1.71 3.71
C LEU A 96 -10.51 0.89 2.44
N LEU A 97 -10.05 1.53 1.36
CA LEU A 97 -9.67 0.86 0.12
C LEU A 97 -8.50 -0.12 0.35
N GLN A 98 -7.56 0.23 1.22
CA GLN A 98 -6.47 -0.68 1.63
C GLN A 98 -7.01 -1.89 2.38
N ALA A 99 -7.99 -1.73 3.26
CA ALA A 99 -8.61 -2.85 3.95
C ALA A 99 -9.30 -3.79 2.94
N CYS A 100 -10.02 -3.26 1.94
CA CYS A 100 -10.56 -4.04 0.83
C CYS A 100 -9.47 -4.85 0.13
N ALA A 101 -8.40 -4.17 -0.33
CA ALA A 101 -7.32 -4.80 -1.07
C ALA A 101 -6.65 -5.91 -0.25
N LEU A 102 -6.37 -5.69 1.04
CA LEU A 102 -5.76 -6.69 1.91
C LEU A 102 -6.65 -7.91 2.13
N VAL A 103 -7.94 -7.70 2.43
CA VAL A 103 -8.88 -8.79 2.71
C VAL A 103 -9.07 -9.67 1.47
N HIS A 104 -9.23 -9.06 0.30
CA HIS A 104 -9.38 -9.80 -0.95
C HIS A 104 -8.08 -10.48 -1.39
N ASP A 105 -6.93 -9.82 -1.29
CA ASP A 105 -5.61 -10.41 -1.59
C ASP A 105 -5.32 -11.61 -0.69
N ASP A 106 -5.62 -11.53 0.62
CA ASP A 106 -5.47 -12.67 1.54
C ASP A 106 -6.34 -13.87 1.16
N VAL A 107 -7.54 -13.64 0.62
CA VAL A 107 -8.41 -14.70 0.11
C VAL A 107 -7.83 -15.32 -1.17
N MET A 108 -7.41 -14.48 -2.12
CA MET A 108 -6.88 -14.93 -3.41
C MET A 108 -5.58 -15.71 -3.27
N ASP A 109 -4.72 -15.30 -2.33
CA ASP A 109 -3.43 -15.94 -2.04
C ASP A 109 -3.53 -17.08 -1.03
N GLU A 110 -4.72 -17.33 -0.46
CA GLU A 110 -4.92 -18.25 0.67
C GLU A 110 -3.99 -17.95 1.87
N SER A 111 -3.67 -16.67 2.09
CA SER A 111 -2.78 -16.22 3.17
C SER A 111 -3.39 -16.46 4.55
N SER A 112 -2.66 -17.16 5.43
CA SER A 112 -3.19 -17.51 6.75
C SER A 112 -3.17 -16.37 7.78
N HIS A 113 -2.29 -15.39 7.59
CA HIS A 113 -2.03 -14.30 8.55
C HIS A 113 -1.91 -12.94 7.86
N ARG A 114 -2.32 -11.90 8.58
CA ARG A 114 -2.16 -10.50 8.22
C ARG A 114 -1.83 -9.68 9.46
N ARG A 115 -0.72 -8.93 9.42
CA ARG A 115 -0.26 -8.04 10.51
C ARG A 115 -0.17 -8.76 11.87
N GLY A 116 0.32 -10.00 11.88
CA GLY A 116 0.45 -10.81 13.10
C GLY A 116 -0.85 -11.42 13.63
N ALA A 117 -1.99 -11.14 12.99
CA ALA A 117 -3.29 -11.73 13.31
C ALA A 117 -3.74 -12.72 12.20
N PRO A 118 -4.72 -13.59 12.47
CA PRO A 118 -5.32 -14.41 11.42
C PRO A 118 -5.91 -13.55 10.30
N ALA A 119 -5.78 -14.00 9.05
CA ALA A 119 -6.46 -13.33 7.94
C ALA A 119 -8.00 -13.40 8.10
N MET A 120 -8.72 -12.45 7.51
CA MET A 120 -10.17 -12.28 7.70
C MET A 120 -10.96 -13.57 7.40
N HIS A 121 -10.59 -14.29 6.33
CA HIS A 121 -11.26 -15.55 5.97
C HIS A 121 -10.99 -16.69 6.96
N VAL A 122 -9.81 -16.69 7.61
CA VAL A 122 -9.45 -17.65 8.66
C VAL A 122 -10.21 -17.37 9.94
N GLU A 123 -10.28 -16.10 10.34
CA GLU A 123 -11.03 -15.62 11.49
C GLU A 123 -12.52 -16.02 11.40
N LEU A 124 -13.15 -15.75 10.25
CA LEU A 124 -14.56 -16.07 10.00
C LEU A 124 -14.81 -17.59 9.92
N ALA A 125 -13.88 -18.36 9.38
CA ALA A 125 -13.95 -19.82 9.40
C ALA A 125 -13.86 -20.38 10.84
N ARG A 126 -13.00 -19.81 11.68
CA ARG A 126 -12.89 -20.20 13.10
C ARG A 126 -14.19 -19.90 13.86
N GLN A 127 -14.79 -18.74 13.61
CA GLN A 127 -16.10 -18.39 14.18
C GLN A 127 -17.18 -19.41 13.79
N HIS A 128 -17.29 -19.74 12.50
CA HIS A 128 -18.26 -20.72 12.00
C HIS A 128 -18.12 -22.08 12.70
N TRP A 129 -16.88 -22.56 12.82
CA TRP A 129 -16.58 -23.82 13.51
C TRP A 129 -16.92 -23.76 15.01
N ALA A 130 -16.50 -22.69 15.70
CA ALA A 130 -16.73 -22.53 17.13
C ALA A 130 -18.23 -22.42 17.48
N ALA A 131 -19.03 -21.85 16.58
CA ALA A 131 -20.48 -21.76 16.73
C ALA A 131 -21.24 -23.05 16.34
N GLY A 132 -20.55 -24.10 15.88
CA GLY A 132 -21.17 -25.35 15.46
C GLY A 132 -22.11 -25.20 14.26
N MET A 133 -21.84 -24.22 13.39
CA MET A 133 -22.69 -23.92 12.24
C MET A 133 -22.61 -25.06 11.19
N HIS A 134 -23.71 -25.27 10.47
CA HIS A 134 -23.75 -26.28 9.42
C HIS A 134 -22.88 -25.88 8.21
N GLY A 135 -22.21 -26.85 7.59
CA GLY A 135 -21.47 -26.69 6.33
C GLY A 135 -19.96 -26.50 6.49
N SER A 136 -19.29 -26.10 5.41
CA SER A 136 -17.83 -25.92 5.39
C SER A 136 -17.42 -24.55 5.96
N ALA A 137 -16.71 -24.57 7.09
CA ALA A 137 -16.13 -23.38 7.69
C ALA A 137 -15.20 -22.62 6.74
N ARG A 138 -14.38 -23.33 5.94
CA ARG A 138 -13.48 -22.72 4.94
C ARG A 138 -14.27 -21.96 3.88
N SER A 139 -15.32 -22.59 3.33
CA SER A 139 -16.16 -21.97 2.30
C SER A 139 -16.89 -20.76 2.87
N PHE A 140 -17.44 -20.88 4.08
CA PHE A 140 -18.11 -19.76 4.76
C PHE A 140 -17.16 -18.59 4.98
N GLY A 141 -15.98 -18.85 5.56
CA GLY A 141 -14.99 -17.81 5.83
C GLY A 141 -14.51 -17.10 4.57
N THR A 142 -14.29 -17.85 3.48
CA THR A 142 -13.92 -17.28 2.18
C THR A 142 -15.01 -16.36 1.63
N SER A 143 -16.26 -16.84 1.56
CA SER A 143 -17.38 -16.05 1.06
C SER A 143 -17.67 -14.83 1.92
N ALA A 144 -17.61 -14.97 3.25
CA ALA A 144 -17.82 -13.87 4.17
C ALA A 144 -16.70 -12.82 4.08
N ALA A 145 -15.44 -13.23 3.90
CA ALA A 145 -14.34 -12.30 3.69
C ALA A 145 -14.46 -11.51 2.38
N VAL A 146 -14.98 -12.11 1.31
CA VAL A 146 -15.30 -11.37 0.07
C VAL A 146 -16.27 -10.23 0.38
N LEU A 147 -17.34 -10.49 1.13
CA LEU A 147 -18.31 -9.47 1.54
C LEU A 147 -17.70 -8.40 2.46
N VAL A 148 -16.73 -8.75 3.31
CA VAL A 148 -15.99 -7.76 4.12
C VAL A 148 -15.19 -6.81 3.22
N GLY A 149 -14.50 -7.32 2.21
CA GLY A 149 -13.78 -6.47 1.27
C GLY A 149 -14.70 -5.60 0.43
N ASP A 150 -15.85 -6.14 -0.02
CA ASP A 150 -16.87 -5.38 -0.75
C ASP A 150 -17.43 -4.23 0.12
N LEU A 151 -17.70 -4.49 1.39
CA LEU A 151 -18.13 -3.48 2.36
C LEU A 151 -17.08 -2.37 2.53
N ALA A 152 -15.80 -2.75 2.63
CA ALA A 152 -14.70 -1.80 2.75
C ALA A 152 -14.58 -0.90 1.51
N LEU A 153 -14.74 -1.47 0.31
CA LEU A 153 -14.76 -0.71 -0.94
C LEU A 153 -15.97 0.24 -1.00
N ALA A 154 -17.16 -0.23 -0.63
CA ALA A 154 -18.37 0.60 -0.59
C ALA A 154 -18.21 1.79 0.37
N TRP A 155 -17.68 1.57 1.58
CA TRP A 155 -17.43 2.65 2.52
C TRP A 155 -16.33 3.61 2.04
N ALA A 156 -15.29 3.11 1.38
CA ALA A 156 -14.26 3.95 0.77
C ALA A 156 -14.86 4.90 -0.28
N ASP A 157 -15.73 4.35 -1.15
CA ASP A 157 -16.45 5.12 -2.17
C ASP A 157 -17.40 6.14 -1.56
N ASP A 158 -18.13 5.79 -0.50
CA ASP A 158 -19.03 6.71 0.18
C ASP A 158 -18.25 7.90 0.76
N VAL A 159 -17.17 7.63 1.51
CA VAL A 159 -16.34 8.69 2.12
C VAL A 159 -15.72 9.60 1.06
N LEU A 160 -15.22 9.04 -0.04
CA LEU A 160 -14.70 9.89 -1.11
C LEU A 160 -15.81 10.66 -1.82
N THR A 161 -16.95 10.03 -2.10
CA THR A 161 -18.07 10.71 -2.77
C THR A 161 -18.56 11.88 -1.93
N GLU A 162 -18.74 11.68 -0.63
CA GLU A 162 -19.06 12.75 0.33
C GLU A 162 -18.00 13.87 0.30
N THR A 163 -16.71 13.52 0.23
CA THR A 163 -15.63 14.50 0.08
C THR A 163 -15.75 15.27 -1.24
N ALA A 164 -15.93 14.56 -2.36
CA ALA A 164 -16.00 15.11 -3.71
C ALA A 164 -17.20 16.06 -3.89
N LEU A 165 -18.35 15.75 -3.29
CA LEU A 165 -19.54 16.59 -3.33
C LEU A 165 -19.36 17.94 -2.59
N ASN A 166 -18.39 18.00 -1.67
CA ASN A 166 -18.12 19.18 -0.84
C ASN A 166 -16.87 19.97 -1.26
N THR A 167 -16.29 19.68 -2.45
CA THR A 167 -15.15 20.43 -3.01
C THR A 167 -15.45 20.96 -4.41
N PRO A 168 -14.97 22.17 -4.78
CA PRO A 168 -15.06 22.66 -6.16
C PRO A 168 -14.30 21.78 -7.17
N HIS A 169 -13.40 20.90 -6.70
CA HIS A 169 -12.60 20.00 -7.55
C HIS A 169 -13.18 18.57 -7.64
N GLY A 170 -14.42 18.36 -7.19
CA GLY A 170 -15.02 17.03 -7.03
C GLY A 170 -14.99 16.14 -8.27
N ALA A 171 -15.27 16.70 -9.45
CA ALA A 171 -15.26 15.94 -10.71
C ALA A 171 -13.86 15.38 -11.04
N ARG A 172 -12.81 16.18 -10.82
CA ARG A 172 -11.41 15.78 -11.06
C ARG A 172 -10.95 14.80 -9.98
N LEU A 173 -11.32 15.03 -8.72
CA LEU A 173 -11.03 14.11 -7.61
C LEU A 173 -11.61 12.72 -7.87
N HIS A 174 -12.87 12.66 -8.30
CA HIS A 174 -13.53 11.41 -8.63
C HIS A 174 -12.90 10.73 -9.86
N ALA A 175 -12.40 11.49 -10.84
CA ALA A 175 -11.70 10.94 -11.99
C ALA A 175 -10.38 10.25 -11.58
N GLU A 176 -9.59 10.87 -10.68
CA GLU A 176 -8.37 10.27 -10.11
C GLU A 176 -8.68 8.98 -9.34
N TRP A 177 -9.71 9.01 -8.50
CA TRP A 177 -10.12 7.86 -7.71
C TRP A 177 -10.60 6.69 -8.55
N ARG A 178 -11.41 6.97 -9.57
CA ARG A 178 -11.85 5.95 -10.55
C ARG A 178 -10.64 5.31 -11.23
N ALA A 179 -9.69 6.12 -11.72
CA ALA A 179 -8.51 5.61 -12.39
C ALA A 179 -7.68 4.72 -11.46
N MET A 180 -7.42 5.18 -10.23
CA MET A 180 -6.67 4.41 -9.22
C MET A 180 -7.31 3.04 -8.93
N ARG A 181 -8.63 2.99 -8.72
CA ARG A 181 -9.32 1.72 -8.45
C ARG A 181 -9.26 0.77 -9.64
N THR A 182 -9.45 1.27 -10.86
CA THR A 182 -9.33 0.46 -12.08
C THR A 182 -7.91 -0.08 -12.26
N GLU A 183 -6.90 0.76 -12.05
CA GLU A 183 -5.49 0.36 -12.14
C GLU A 183 -5.13 -0.70 -11.10
N MET A 184 -5.60 -0.54 -9.86
CA MET A 184 -5.38 -1.50 -8.77
C MET A 184 -5.97 -2.87 -9.10
N VAL A 185 -7.23 -2.91 -9.57
CA VAL A 185 -7.89 -4.17 -9.98
C VAL A 185 -7.19 -4.80 -11.19
N ALA A 186 -6.81 -4.00 -12.19
CA ALA A 186 -6.06 -4.49 -13.34
C ALA A 186 -4.70 -5.08 -12.93
N GLY A 187 -3.99 -4.42 -12.00
CA GLY A 187 -2.74 -4.92 -11.43
C GLY A 187 -2.92 -6.23 -10.67
N GLN A 188 -3.95 -6.33 -9.82
CA GLN A 188 -4.25 -7.57 -9.09
C GLN A 188 -4.61 -8.72 -10.04
N TYR A 189 -5.46 -8.47 -11.05
CA TYR A 189 -5.80 -9.50 -12.03
C TYR A 189 -4.56 -9.95 -12.81
N ARG A 190 -3.68 -9.02 -13.17
CA ARG A 190 -2.45 -9.35 -13.87
C ARG A 190 -1.49 -10.18 -13.03
N ASP A 191 -1.38 -9.91 -11.72
CA ASP A 191 -0.63 -10.75 -10.78
C ASP A 191 -1.16 -12.19 -10.79
N LEU A 192 -2.47 -12.36 -10.65
CA LEU A 192 -3.12 -13.69 -10.73
C LEU A 192 -2.91 -14.37 -12.09
N TYR A 193 -3.04 -13.62 -13.18
CA TYR A 193 -2.86 -14.13 -14.53
C TYR A 193 -1.42 -14.59 -14.76
N ALA A 194 -0.43 -13.79 -14.35
CA ALA A 194 0.99 -14.13 -14.48
C ALA A 194 1.34 -15.40 -13.70
N GLN A 195 0.80 -15.56 -12.49
CA GLN A 195 0.97 -16.80 -11.71
C GLN A 195 0.35 -18.00 -12.44
N ALA A 196 -0.88 -17.88 -12.94
CA ALA A 196 -1.54 -18.95 -13.68
C ALA A 196 -0.84 -19.30 -15.01
N ALA A 197 -0.30 -18.30 -15.70
CA ALA A 197 0.46 -18.43 -16.94
C ALA A 197 1.91 -18.89 -16.70
N ARG A 198 2.36 -18.96 -15.44
CA ARG A 198 3.75 -19.24 -15.06
C ARG A 198 4.75 -18.28 -15.72
N SER A 199 4.35 -17.02 -15.81
CA SER A 199 5.20 -15.97 -16.34
C SER A 199 6.46 -15.78 -15.50
N SER A 200 7.54 -15.38 -16.16
CA SER A 200 8.84 -15.10 -15.52
C SER A 200 9.52 -13.83 -16.05
N GLY A 201 8.80 -13.04 -16.86
CA GLY A 201 9.32 -11.85 -17.52
C GLY A 201 9.53 -10.67 -16.57
N VAL A 202 10.66 -9.99 -16.70
CA VAL A 202 11.00 -8.80 -15.90
C VAL A 202 10.04 -7.64 -16.18
N ASP A 203 9.72 -7.39 -17.45
CA ASP A 203 8.82 -6.29 -17.83
C ASP A 203 7.41 -6.51 -17.29
N GLU A 204 6.93 -7.76 -17.32
CA GLU A 204 5.63 -8.10 -16.75
C GLU A 204 5.60 -7.92 -15.23
N ALA A 205 6.65 -8.34 -14.52
CA ALA A 205 6.78 -8.10 -13.08
C ALA A 205 6.76 -6.60 -12.73
N LEU A 206 7.44 -5.77 -13.52
CA LEU A 206 7.43 -4.31 -13.36
C LEU A 206 6.05 -3.71 -13.63
N GLU A 207 5.34 -4.16 -14.66
CA GLU A 207 4.00 -3.68 -14.99
C GLU A 207 2.99 -4.03 -13.88
N ILE A 208 3.08 -5.24 -13.31
CA ILE A 208 2.30 -5.63 -12.13
C ILE A 208 2.61 -4.71 -10.95
N ALA A 209 3.90 -4.53 -10.61
CA ALA A 209 4.32 -3.67 -9.50
C ALA A 209 3.86 -2.21 -9.68
N VAL A 210 3.88 -1.70 -10.92
CA VAL A 210 3.40 -0.35 -11.24
C VAL A 210 1.90 -0.23 -10.98
N LEU A 211 1.09 -1.14 -11.53
CA LEU A 211 -0.38 -1.05 -11.46
C LEU A 211 -0.91 -1.37 -10.05
N LYS A 212 -0.47 -2.49 -9.48
CA LYS A 212 -0.95 -3.00 -8.19
C LYS A 212 -0.49 -2.12 -7.02
N SER A 213 0.73 -1.60 -7.10
CA SER A 213 1.38 -0.99 -5.93
C SER A 213 1.83 0.44 -6.16
N ALA A 214 2.55 0.75 -7.23
CA ALA A 214 3.14 2.09 -7.38
C ALA A 214 2.09 3.19 -7.58
N GLN A 215 1.13 2.94 -8.47
CA GLN A 215 0.01 3.84 -8.72
C GLN A 215 -0.82 4.03 -7.45
N TYR A 216 -1.28 2.91 -6.90
CA TYR A 216 -2.18 2.88 -5.76
C TYR A 216 -1.58 3.43 -4.46
N THR A 217 -0.30 3.17 -4.18
CA THR A 217 0.31 3.49 -2.88
C THR A 217 0.86 4.90 -2.81
N VAL A 218 1.29 5.48 -3.95
CA VAL A 218 2.01 6.76 -3.94
C VAL A 218 1.50 7.72 -5.01
N ALA A 219 1.52 7.32 -6.29
CA ALA A 219 1.24 8.25 -7.39
C ALA A 219 -0.18 8.83 -7.35
N ARG A 220 -1.18 7.97 -7.14
CA ARG A 220 -2.58 8.37 -7.05
C ARG A 220 -2.90 9.10 -5.74
N PRO A 221 -2.41 8.67 -4.55
CA PRO A 221 -2.52 9.47 -3.34
C PRO A 221 -1.99 10.90 -3.50
N LEU A 222 -0.77 11.09 -4.03
CA LEU A 222 -0.23 12.44 -4.30
C LEU A 222 -1.17 13.25 -5.21
N ALA A 223 -1.65 12.64 -6.30
CA ALA A 223 -2.53 13.30 -7.26
C ALA A 223 -3.91 13.65 -6.67
N LEU A 224 -4.49 12.78 -5.83
CA LEU A 224 -5.74 13.03 -5.12
C LEU A 224 -5.62 14.24 -4.20
N GLY A 225 -4.54 14.29 -3.41
CA GLY A 225 -4.24 15.44 -2.55
C GLY A 225 -4.04 16.73 -3.31
N ALA A 226 -3.21 16.71 -4.34
CA ALA A 226 -2.94 17.87 -5.18
C ALA A 226 -4.20 18.37 -5.90
N THR A 227 -5.10 17.46 -6.31
CA THR A 227 -6.39 17.81 -6.91
C THR A 227 -7.28 18.60 -5.94
N LEU A 228 -7.26 18.27 -4.65
CA LEU A 228 -8.01 19.03 -3.63
C LEU A 228 -7.49 20.46 -3.44
N ALA A 229 -6.22 20.72 -3.77
CA ALA A 229 -5.62 22.06 -3.75
C ALA A 229 -5.76 22.79 -5.10
N GLY A 230 -6.41 22.18 -6.10
CA GLY A 230 -6.62 22.81 -7.41
C GLY A 230 -5.39 22.80 -8.32
N ALA A 231 -4.47 21.84 -8.15
CA ALA A 231 -3.30 21.68 -9.01
C ALA A 231 -3.66 21.66 -10.51
N ASP A 232 -2.81 22.26 -11.34
CA ASP A 232 -2.89 22.15 -12.81
C ASP A 232 -2.38 20.78 -13.31
N ASP A 233 -2.44 20.55 -14.62
CA ASP A 233 -2.04 19.26 -15.21
C ASP A 233 -0.52 19.02 -15.12
N ASP A 234 0.30 20.07 -15.22
CA ASP A 234 1.76 19.96 -15.15
C ASP A 234 2.22 19.51 -13.75
N VAL A 235 1.63 20.09 -12.69
CA VAL A 235 1.90 19.67 -11.31
C VAL A 235 1.42 18.24 -11.08
N LEU A 236 0.21 17.88 -11.54
CA LEU A 236 -0.30 16.51 -11.38
C LEU A 236 0.59 15.49 -12.11
N ASP A 237 1.03 15.77 -13.33
CA ASP A 237 1.87 14.84 -14.09
C ASP A 237 3.26 14.68 -13.48
N GLY A 238 3.84 15.77 -12.96
CA GLY A 238 5.08 15.72 -12.19
C GLY A 238 4.95 14.88 -10.92
N LEU A 239 3.86 15.07 -10.16
CA LEU A 239 3.57 14.29 -8.95
C LEU A 239 3.29 12.81 -9.24
N ARG A 240 2.52 12.49 -10.29
CA ARG A 240 2.28 11.11 -10.72
C ARG A 240 3.59 10.42 -11.13
N THR A 241 4.46 11.13 -11.84
CA THR A 241 5.77 10.59 -12.26
C THR A 241 6.67 10.34 -11.06
N ALA A 242 6.77 11.32 -10.15
CA ALA A 242 7.52 11.16 -8.91
C ALA A 242 6.98 9.98 -8.08
N GLY A 243 5.67 9.92 -7.91
CA GLY A 243 4.99 8.89 -7.14
C GLY A 243 5.12 7.51 -7.77
N ARG A 244 5.11 7.37 -9.10
CA ARG A 244 5.34 6.09 -9.78
C ARG A 244 6.74 5.54 -9.46
N CYS A 245 7.77 6.40 -9.46
CA CYS A 245 9.13 5.98 -9.08
C CYS A 245 9.20 5.56 -7.60
N ALA A 246 8.69 6.38 -6.68
CA ALA A 246 8.69 6.07 -5.24
C ALA A 246 7.87 4.83 -4.91
N GLY A 247 6.70 4.69 -5.52
CA GLY A 247 5.82 3.54 -5.33
C GLY A 247 6.39 2.24 -5.89
N LEU A 248 7.14 2.31 -6.99
CA LEU A 248 7.87 1.15 -7.50
C LEU A 248 9.02 0.78 -6.54
N ALA A 249 9.79 1.77 -6.06
CA ALA A 249 10.84 1.54 -5.08
C ALA A 249 10.29 0.92 -3.77
N PHE A 250 9.11 1.36 -3.32
CA PHE A 250 8.39 0.77 -2.20
C PHE A 250 8.07 -0.71 -2.44
N GLN A 251 7.48 -1.06 -3.59
CA GLN A 251 7.15 -2.46 -3.89
C GLN A 251 8.40 -3.33 -4.00
N LEU A 252 9.47 -2.84 -4.62
CA LEU A 252 10.72 -3.59 -4.71
C LEU A 252 11.34 -3.82 -3.32
N ARG A 253 11.22 -2.87 -2.41
CA ARG A 253 11.63 -3.07 -1.01
C ARG A 253 10.75 -4.10 -0.32
N ASP A 254 9.43 -4.05 -0.53
CA ASP A 254 8.48 -5.02 0.02
C ASP A 254 8.80 -6.45 -0.46
N ASP A 255 9.12 -6.63 -1.75
CA ASP A 255 9.56 -7.91 -2.32
C ASP A 255 10.84 -8.43 -1.64
N LEU A 256 11.82 -7.55 -1.36
CA LEU A 256 13.03 -7.92 -0.62
C LEU A 256 12.71 -8.33 0.83
N VAL A 257 11.83 -7.60 1.51
CA VAL A 257 11.40 -7.91 2.88
C VAL A 257 10.62 -9.22 2.92
N GLY A 258 9.75 -9.48 1.95
CA GLY A 258 9.04 -10.74 1.79
C GLY A 258 9.99 -11.92 1.55
N ALA A 259 11.04 -11.71 0.75
CA ALA A 259 11.99 -12.74 0.40
C ALA A 259 13.19 -12.91 1.36
N PHE A 260 13.42 -11.99 2.30
CA PHE A 260 14.60 -12.05 3.20
C PHE A 260 14.35 -11.59 4.64
N GLY A 261 13.21 -10.98 4.95
CA GLY A 261 12.92 -10.39 6.25
C GLY A 261 12.64 -11.40 7.35
N VAL A 262 12.68 -10.94 8.61
CA VAL A 262 12.44 -11.78 9.79
C VAL A 262 10.94 -11.79 10.17
N PRO A 263 10.29 -12.96 10.35
CA PRO A 263 8.84 -13.06 10.58
C PRO A 263 8.30 -12.25 11.76
N ALA A 264 9.10 -12.09 12.82
CA ALA A 264 8.71 -11.33 14.03
C ALA A 264 8.43 -9.84 13.74
N ARG A 265 8.90 -9.32 12.60
CA ARG A 265 8.80 -7.91 12.23
C ARG A 265 7.89 -7.65 11.03
N THR A 266 7.77 -8.62 10.11
CA THR A 266 6.90 -8.52 8.92
C THR A 266 5.42 -8.81 9.22
N GLY A 267 5.14 -9.50 10.35
CA GLY A 267 3.77 -9.89 10.71
C GLY A 267 3.16 -10.95 9.77
N LYS A 268 3.98 -11.55 8.90
CA LYS A 268 3.70 -12.70 8.03
C LYS A 268 4.87 -13.69 8.12
N PRO A 269 4.63 -15.00 7.94
CA PRO A 269 5.74 -15.93 7.72
C PRO A 269 6.58 -15.45 6.52
N ALA A 270 7.89 -15.27 6.70
CA ALA A 270 8.83 -14.83 5.66
C ALA A 270 9.02 -15.84 4.50
N ASP A 271 8.22 -16.92 4.53
CA ASP A 271 8.21 -17.95 3.50
C ASP A 271 6.97 -17.83 2.62
N ASP A 272 5.91 -17.10 3.00
CA ASP A 272 4.63 -17.10 2.26
C ASP A 272 4.80 -16.57 0.83
N ASP A 273 5.60 -15.51 0.64
CA ASP A 273 5.88 -14.93 -0.68
C ASP A 273 6.73 -15.86 -1.55
N LEU A 274 7.66 -16.62 -0.95
CA LEU A 274 8.46 -17.62 -1.66
C LEU A 274 7.66 -18.90 -1.95
N ARG A 275 6.74 -19.28 -1.05
CA ARG A 275 5.84 -20.42 -1.20
C ARG A 275 4.85 -20.20 -2.34
N SER A 276 4.27 -19.01 -2.41
CA SER A 276 3.35 -18.60 -3.48
C SER A 276 4.02 -18.42 -4.84
N ARG A 277 5.37 -18.30 -4.88
CA ARG A 277 6.18 -18.09 -6.09
C ARG A 277 5.64 -16.96 -6.97
N LYS A 278 5.13 -15.89 -6.35
CA LYS A 278 4.63 -14.72 -7.09
C LYS A 278 5.70 -14.17 -8.03
N LEU A 279 5.26 -13.66 -9.18
CA LEU A 279 6.14 -12.99 -10.13
C LEU A 279 6.57 -11.62 -9.60
N THR A 280 7.47 -11.64 -8.62
CA THR A 280 8.13 -10.45 -8.11
C THR A 280 9.25 -10.02 -9.07
N TYR A 281 9.59 -8.74 -9.05
CA TYR A 281 10.71 -8.24 -9.84
C TYR A 281 12.03 -8.91 -9.43
N LEU A 282 12.20 -9.17 -8.12
CA LEU A 282 13.34 -9.92 -7.58
C LEU A 282 13.47 -11.30 -8.22
N LEU A 283 12.38 -12.07 -8.28
CA LEU A 283 12.40 -13.43 -8.86
C LEU A 283 12.69 -13.39 -10.36
N ALA A 284 12.04 -12.50 -11.10
CA ALA A 284 12.23 -12.35 -12.54
C ALA A 284 13.68 -11.97 -12.89
N VAL A 285 14.27 -11.03 -12.14
CA VAL A 285 15.67 -10.64 -12.31
C VAL A 285 16.61 -11.79 -11.97
N ALA A 286 16.37 -12.51 -10.86
CA ALA A 286 17.20 -13.63 -10.46
C ALA A 286 17.21 -14.74 -11.50
N LEU A 287 16.06 -15.08 -12.08
CA LEU A 287 15.98 -16.08 -13.14
C LEU A 287 16.78 -15.64 -14.38
N ARG A 288 16.58 -14.40 -14.83
CA ARG A 288 17.33 -13.83 -15.97
C ARG A 288 18.84 -13.85 -15.74
N LEU A 289 19.30 -13.56 -14.51
CA LEU A 289 20.72 -13.59 -14.15
C LEU A 289 21.27 -15.02 -14.10
N ALA A 290 20.50 -15.97 -13.57
CA ALA A 290 20.87 -17.39 -13.57
C ALA A 290 21.06 -17.92 -15.00
N ASP A 291 20.13 -17.60 -15.91
CA ASP A 291 20.20 -17.99 -17.31
C ASP A 291 21.41 -17.37 -18.01
N ALA A 292 21.64 -16.07 -17.83
CA ALA A 292 22.77 -15.37 -18.42
C ALA A 292 24.14 -15.90 -17.93
N ALA A 293 24.20 -16.38 -16.69
CA ALA A 293 25.40 -16.97 -16.09
C ALA A 293 25.55 -18.48 -16.39
N GLY A 294 24.53 -19.13 -16.97
CA GLY A 294 24.51 -20.58 -17.14
C GLY A 294 24.40 -21.37 -15.84
N ASP A 295 23.91 -20.76 -14.75
CA ASP A 295 23.71 -21.44 -13.45
C ASP A 295 22.40 -22.23 -13.47
N GLY A 296 22.44 -23.42 -14.08
CA GLY A 296 21.28 -24.31 -14.18
C GLY A 296 20.68 -24.72 -12.83
N ASN A 297 21.47 -24.74 -11.76
CA ASN A 297 20.97 -25.04 -10.42
C ASN A 297 20.14 -23.88 -9.85
N ALA A 298 20.55 -22.63 -10.11
CA ALA A 298 19.79 -21.45 -9.69
C ALA A 298 18.52 -21.34 -10.53
N ALA A 299 18.64 -21.49 -11.85
CA ALA A 299 17.50 -21.46 -12.75
C ALA A 299 16.43 -22.50 -12.36
N ALA A 300 16.84 -23.75 -12.09
CA ALA A 300 15.94 -24.80 -11.65
C ALA A 300 15.29 -24.52 -10.28
N ALA A 301 15.98 -23.86 -9.34
CA ALA A 301 15.41 -23.52 -8.04
C ALA A 301 14.42 -22.33 -8.13
N LEU A 302 14.61 -21.44 -9.10
CA LEU A 302 13.83 -20.21 -9.30
C LEU A 302 12.66 -20.42 -10.28
N ALA A 303 12.71 -21.45 -11.14
CA ALA A 303 11.69 -21.75 -12.13
C ALA A 303 10.27 -21.76 -11.56
N PRO A 304 9.26 -21.24 -12.28
CA PRO A 304 7.87 -21.22 -11.81
C PRO A 304 7.31 -22.59 -11.42
N GLU A 305 7.79 -23.67 -12.05
CA GLU A 305 7.35 -25.05 -11.83
C GLU A 305 8.04 -25.74 -10.64
N ALA A 306 9.06 -25.13 -10.05
CA ALA A 306 9.82 -25.76 -8.99
C ALA A 306 9.01 -25.87 -7.70
N ASP A 307 9.20 -26.98 -6.96
CA ASP A 307 8.59 -27.16 -5.64
C ASP A 307 8.90 -25.96 -4.74
N SER A 308 7.87 -25.50 -4.02
CA SER A 308 7.96 -24.44 -3.01
C SER A 308 7.22 -24.84 -1.72
N GLY A 309 6.69 -26.06 -1.63
CA GLY A 309 5.89 -26.52 -0.49
C GLY A 309 6.72 -26.88 0.74
N SER A 310 7.97 -27.30 0.55
CA SER A 310 8.87 -27.67 1.65
C SER A 310 9.76 -26.52 2.12
N ALA A 311 10.07 -26.48 3.42
CA ALA A 311 11.01 -25.48 3.98
C ALA A 311 12.40 -25.54 3.30
N HIS A 312 12.84 -26.75 2.93
CA HIS A 312 14.08 -26.93 2.20
C HIS A 312 14.02 -26.33 0.78
N ALA A 313 12.88 -26.44 0.09
CA ALA A 313 12.73 -25.82 -1.22
C ALA A 313 12.74 -24.29 -1.16
N VAL A 314 12.07 -23.70 -0.17
CA VAL A 314 12.10 -22.26 0.11
C VAL A 314 13.54 -21.79 0.38
N GLU A 315 14.31 -22.51 1.19
CA GLU A 315 15.70 -22.14 1.46
C GLU A 315 16.60 -22.25 0.21
N ARG A 316 16.39 -23.25 -0.65
CA ARG A 316 17.09 -23.33 -1.94
C ARG A 316 16.77 -22.14 -2.84
N MET A 317 15.50 -21.73 -2.90
CA MET A 317 15.07 -20.56 -3.65
C MET A 317 15.76 -19.29 -3.11
N ARG A 318 15.73 -19.08 -1.79
CA ARG A 318 16.39 -17.96 -1.10
C ARG A 318 17.90 -17.94 -1.36
N ALA A 319 18.55 -19.10 -1.32
CA ALA A 319 19.97 -19.25 -1.65
C ALA A 319 20.27 -18.92 -3.12
N ALA A 320 19.41 -19.32 -4.06
CA ALA A 320 19.54 -18.97 -5.47
C ALA A 320 19.35 -17.47 -5.72
N LEU A 321 18.39 -16.82 -5.05
CA LEU A 321 18.20 -15.36 -5.11
C LEU A 321 19.45 -14.61 -4.65
N ARG A 322 20.12 -15.08 -3.59
CA ARG A 322 21.41 -14.51 -3.13
C ARG A 322 22.54 -14.79 -4.12
N ARG A 323 22.68 -16.05 -4.56
CA ARG A 323 23.79 -16.51 -5.41
C ARG A 323 23.81 -15.81 -6.78
N THR A 324 22.65 -15.49 -7.32
CA THR A 324 22.52 -14.77 -8.61
C THR A 324 22.91 -13.30 -8.53
N GLY A 325 23.04 -12.72 -7.33
CA GLY A 325 23.26 -11.27 -7.15
C GLY A 325 21.99 -10.43 -7.38
N ALA A 326 20.82 -11.05 -7.48
CA ALA A 326 19.57 -10.34 -7.74
C ALA A 326 19.20 -9.37 -6.63
N ARG A 327 19.49 -9.74 -5.37
CA ARG A 327 19.26 -8.85 -4.20
C ARG A 327 19.97 -7.50 -4.40
N ASP A 328 21.27 -7.52 -4.65
CA ASP A 328 22.08 -6.31 -4.77
C ASP A 328 21.63 -5.44 -5.95
N LEU A 329 21.25 -6.07 -7.07
CA LEU A 329 20.70 -5.36 -8.22
C LEU A 329 19.37 -4.66 -7.89
N VAL A 330 18.48 -5.34 -7.16
CA VAL A 330 17.19 -4.79 -6.74
C VAL A 330 17.39 -3.66 -5.72
N GLU A 331 18.34 -3.81 -4.78
CA GLU A 331 18.72 -2.74 -3.84
C GLU A 331 19.22 -1.48 -4.58
N ALA A 332 20.13 -1.65 -5.55
CA ALA A 332 20.59 -0.53 -6.39
C ALA A 332 19.45 0.10 -7.20
N LYS A 333 18.48 -0.71 -7.68
CA LYS A 333 17.31 -0.21 -8.40
C LYS A 333 16.37 0.61 -7.51
N ILE A 334 16.21 0.22 -6.25
CA ILE A 334 15.43 0.97 -5.24
C ILE A 334 16.06 2.36 -5.04
N GLU A 335 17.38 2.45 -4.88
CA GLU A 335 18.09 3.72 -4.73
C GLU A 335 17.96 4.62 -5.96
N GLU A 336 18.12 4.05 -7.16
CA GLU A 336 17.94 4.76 -8.43
C GLU A 336 16.52 5.36 -8.53
N LEU A 337 15.50 4.54 -8.26
CA LEU A 337 14.08 4.95 -8.32
C LEU A 337 13.75 6.00 -7.26
N ALA A 338 14.26 5.87 -6.04
CA ALA A 338 14.10 6.88 -5.00
C ALA A 338 14.72 8.21 -5.43
N GLY A 339 15.95 8.19 -5.96
CA GLY A 339 16.62 9.40 -6.46
C GLY A 339 15.89 10.04 -7.66
N LEU A 340 15.37 9.24 -8.59
CA LEU A 340 14.53 9.72 -9.69
C LEU A 340 13.25 10.37 -9.16
N SER A 341 12.60 9.74 -8.19
CA SER A 341 11.37 10.25 -7.57
C SER A 341 11.56 11.66 -6.99
N LEU A 342 12.61 11.87 -6.20
CA LEU A 342 12.91 13.18 -5.61
C LEU A 342 13.15 14.25 -6.68
N ARG A 343 13.92 13.93 -7.73
CA ARG A 343 14.16 14.87 -8.85
C ARG A 343 12.89 15.23 -9.60
N HIS A 344 11.99 14.27 -9.81
CA HIS A 344 10.69 14.54 -10.44
C HIS A 344 9.82 15.42 -9.54
N PHE A 345 9.80 15.16 -8.23
CA PHE A 345 9.04 15.96 -7.28
C PHE A 345 9.55 17.40 -7.20
N GLU A 346 10.86 17.62 -7.19
CA GLU A 346 11.47 18.96 -7.18
C GLU A 346 11.04 19.82 -8.39
N ARG A 347 10.86 19.19 -9.56
CA ARG A 347 10.45 19.87 -10.81
C ARG A 347 9.00 20.35 -10.80
N THR A 348 8.18 19.90 -9.85
CA THR A 348 6.79 20.38 -9.70
C THR A 348 6.71 21.81 -9.18
N GLY A 349 7.82 22.37 -8.67
CA GLY A 349 7.81 23.68 -8.03
C GLY A 349 7.28 23.68 -6.60
N ALA A 350 6.99 22.51 -6.02
CA ALA A 350 6.50 22.33 -4.66
C ALA A 350 7.32 23.15 -3.63
N PRO A 351 6.68 23.68 -2.56
CA PRO A 351 7.37 24.45 -1.53
C PRO A 351 8.41 23.60 -0.76
N PRO A 352 9.44 24.22 -0.16
CA PRO A 352 10.51 23.49 0.55
C PRO A 352 10.01 22.54 1.65
N ALA A 353 8.93 22.90 2.36
CA ALA A 353 8.33 22.04 3.38
C ALA A 353 7.79 20.74 2.78
N ALA A 354 6.99 20.81 1.71
CA ALA A 354 6.46 19.64 1.01
C ALA A 354 7.58 18.75 0.43
N ARG A 355 8.68 19.34 -0.05
CA ARG A 355 9.86 18.56 -0.52
C ARG A 355 10.51 17.76 0.61
N ARG A 356 10.69 18.36 1.79
CA ARG A 356 11.24 17.67 2.96
C ARG A 356 10.32 16.56 3.45
N GLU A 357 9.01 16.81 3.47
CA GLU A 357 8.02 15.78 3.80
C GLU A 357 8.07 14.62 2.79
N PHE A 358 8.08 14.93 1.50
CA PHE A 358 8.18 13.91 0.45
C PHE A 358 9.45 13.07 0.59
N GLU A 359 10.61 13.71 0.82
CA GLU A 359 11.88 13.00 1.03
C GLU A 359 11.82 12.06 2.25
N ALA A 360 11.22 12.52 3.36
CA ALA A 360 11.02 11.68 4.53
C ALA A 360 10.09 10.49 4.25
N LEU A 361 8.99 10.70 3.50
CA LEU A 361 8.07 9.63 3.12
C LEU A 361 8.72 8.61 2.17
N VAL A 362 9.50 9.07 1.18
CA VAL A 362 10.25 8.19 0.28
C VAL A 362 11.26 7.35 1.06
N ARG A 363 12.05 7.96 1.96
CA ARG A 363 12.99 7.22 2.82
C ARG A 363 12.28 6.17 3.67
N ARG A 364 11.15 6.52 4.29
CA ARG A 364 10.34 5.60 5.09
C ARG A 364 9.77 4.45 4.26
N ALA A 365 9.37 4.74 3.02
CA ALA A 365 8.81 3.75 2.10
C ALA A 365 9.87 2.77 1.57
N THR A 366 11.11 3.21 1.40
CA THR A 366 12.21 2.38 0.84
C THR A 366 13.14 1.77 1.89
N GLY A 367 12.86 1.99 3.18
CA GLY A 367 13.60 1.39 4.30
C GLY A 367 14.87 2.13 4.72
N GLY A 368 14.99 3.43 4.40
CA GLY A 368 16.10 4.29 4.82
C GLY A 368 16.00 4.82 6.27
N ASP A 369 15.04 4.34 7.06
CA ASP A 369 14.93 4.64 8.49
C ASP A 369 15.91 3.74 9.28
N PRO A 370 16.69 4.24 10.27
CA PRO A 370 17.59 3.40 11.06
C PRO A 370 16.93 2.15 11.67
N HIS A 371 15.63 2.19 11.92
CA HIS A 371 14.86 1.02 12.37
C HIS A 371 14.64 -0.04 11.27
N HIS A 372 14.68 0.30 9.97
CA HIS A 372 14.56 -0.65 8.83
C HIS A 372 15.90 -1.29 8.41
N ALA A 373 17.05 -0.66 8.68
CA ALA A 373 18.36 -1.25 8.39
C ALA A 373 18.60 -2.57 9.15
N GLU A 374 17.96 -2.73 10.31
CA GLU A 374 17.95 -3.96 11.11
C GLU A 374 16.87 -4.99 10.68
N GLU A 375 16.08 -4.71 9.63
CA GLU A 375 15.04 -5.63 9.10
C GLU A 375 15.56 -6.57 8.02
N VAL A 376 16.69 -6.21 7.39
CA VAL A 376 17.26 -6.83 6.18
C VAL A 376 18.67 -7.38 6.44
N ALA A 377 19.25 -7.06 7.61
CA ALA A 377 20.49 -7.64 8.14
C ALA A 377 20.17 -8.97 8.85
#